data_AF-A0A0F9IUA2-F1
#
_entry.id   AF-A0A0F9IUA2-F1
#
_cell.length_a   1.000
_cell.length_b   1.000
_cell.length_c   1.000
_cell.angle_alpha   90.00
_cell.angle_beta   90.00
_cell.angle_gamma   90.00
#
_symmetry.space_group_name_H-M   'P 1'
#
loop_
_entity.id
_entity.type
_entity.pdbx_description
1 polymer ?
#
loop_
_entity_poly.entity_id
_entity_poly.type
_entity_poly.pdbx_seq_one_letter_code
_entity_poly.pdbx_strand_id
1 'polypeptide(L)'
;MSEPEDIQKVARALLKVPETNLLLIELARDVVTEDGELDIDRLSEIPKEVNLAVAQAQAYTKGTDRARQALKPLQARAGES
;
A
#
# COMPACT_ATOMS: atom_id res chain seq x y z
N MET A 1 0.31 11.66 30.97
CA MET A 1 -0.12 11.93 29.59
C MET A 1 -1.53 11.40 29.46
N SER A 2 -2.42 12.14 28.79
CA SER A 2 -3.79 11.67 28.56
C SER A 2 -3.82 10.83 27.29
N GLU A 3 -4.69 9.83 27.28
CA GLU A 3 -4.88 8.92 26.16
C GLU A 3 -5.15 9.61 24.80
N PRO A 4 -5.94 10.71 24.71
CA PRO A 4 -6.10 11.46 23.46
C PRO A 4 -4.80 12.05 22.92
N GLU A 5 -3.88 12.44 23.81
CA GLU A 5 -2.59 13.03 23.44
C GLU A 5 -1.68 11.97 22.78
N ASP A 6 -1.73 10.73 23.26
CA ASP A 6 -0.96 9.61 22.71
C ASP A 6 -1.50 9.18 21.33
N ILE A 7 -2.83 9.17 21.15
CA ILE A 7 -3.48 8.91 19.85
C ILE A 7 -3.04 9.95 18.81
N GLN A 8 -3.00 11.24 19.16
CA GLN A 8 -2.54 12.28 18.24
C GLN A 8 -1.06 12.15 17.86
N LYS A 9 -0.20 11.73 18.80
CA LYS A 9 1.23 11.47 18.52
C LYS A 9 1.39 10.33 17.52
N VAL A 10 0.62 9.25 17.68
CA VAL A 10 0.61 8.12 16.74
C VAL A 10 0.14 8.57 15.35
N ALA A 11 -0.97 9.31 15.25
CA ALA A 11 -1.48 9.81 13.98
C ALA A 11 -0.45 10.71 13.25
N ARG A 12 0.20 11.63 13.98
CA ARG A 12 1.25 12.50 13.42
C ARG A 12 2.49 11.73 12.96
N ALA A 13 2.83 10.63 13.62
CA ALA A 13 3.93 9.77 13.18
C ALA A 13 3.58 9.03 11.88
N LEU A 14 2.34 8.53 11.77
CA LEU A 14 1.86 7.82 10.58
C LEU A 14 1.76 8.72 9.35
N LEU A 15 1.44 10.01 9.51
CA LEU A 15 1.43 10.99 8.41
C LEU A 15 2.82 11.22 7.78
N LYS A 16 3.90 10.81 8.45
CA LYS A 16 5.27 10.93 7.92
C LYS A 16 5.72 9.68 7.16
N VAL A 17 4.90 8.63 7.13
CA VAL A 17 5.21 7.42 6.38
C VAL A 17 5.18 7.78 4.89
N PRO A 18 6.28 7.59 4.15
CA PRO A 18 6.32 7.92 2.74
C PRO A 18 5.36 7.03 1.94
N GLU A 19 4.85 7.56 0.84
CA GLU A 19 4.08 6.79 -0.11
C GLU A 19 4.93 5.62 -0.64
N THR A 20 4.31 4.44 -0.75
CA THR A 20 4.94 3.26 -1.33
C THR A 20 4.41 3.08 -2.74
N ASN A 21 5.27 3.32 -3.74
CA ASN A 21 4.97 2.97 -5.13
C ASN A 21 5.18 1.47 -5.34
N LEU A 22 4.10 0.77 -5.67
CA LEU A 22 4.15 -0.65 -5.99
C LEU A 22 4.58 -0.84 -7.45
N LEU A 23 5.51 -1.76 -7.69
CA LEU A 23 6.02 -2.08 -9.02
C LEU A 23 4.89 -2.49 -9.98
N LEU A 24 3.81 -3.08 -9.46
CA LEU A 24 2.64 -3.42 -10.27
C LEU A 24 2.02 -2.19 -10.96
N ILE A 25 2.06 -1.02 -10.32
CA ILE A 25 1.53 0.24 -10.90
C ILE A 25 2.43 0.71 -12.03
N GLU A 26 3.74 0.58 -11.87
CA GLU A 26 4.72 0.95 -12.90
C GLU A 26 4.62 0.01 -14.10
N LEU A 27 4.59 -1.31 -13.85
CA LEU A 27 4.41 -2.31 -14.90
C LEU A 27 3.07 -2.16 -15.62
N ALA A 28 1.98 -1.85 -14.91
CA ALA A 28 0.69 -1.61 -15.54
C ALA A 28 0.72 -0.41 -16.50
N ARG A 29 1.54 0.61 -16.24
CA ARG A 29 1.73 1.73 -17.19
C ARG A 29 2.63 1.33 -18.36
N ASP A 30 3.64 0.47 -18.13
CA ASP A 30 4.57 0.01 -19.17
C ASP A 30 3.90 -0.89 -20.21
N VAL A 31 2.88 -1.66 -19.80
CA VAL A 31 2.20 -2.63 -20.67
C VAL A 31 0.87 -2.15 -21.22
N VAL A 32 0.54 -0.86 -21.06
CA VAL A 32 -0.68 -0.26 -21.61
C VAL A 32 -0.27 0.70 -22.73
N THR A 33 -0.86 0.51 -23.90
CA THR A 33 -0.62 1.33 -25.09
C THR A 33 -1.22 2.73 -24.92
N GLU A 34 -0.86 3.67 -25.79
CA GLU A 34 -1.43 5.03 -25.78
C GLU A 34 -2.96 5.05 -25.94
N ASP A 35 -3.52 4.03 -26.60
CA ASP A 35 -4.96 3.86 -26.80
C ASP A 35 -5.66 3.16 -25.62
N GLY A 36 -4.91 2.78 -24.58
CA GLY A 36 -5.45 2.12 -23.38
C GLY A 36 -5.62 0.60 -23.49
N GLU A 37 -5.09 -0.01 -24.55
CA GLU A 37 -5.08 -1.46 -24.75
C GLU A 37 -3.84 -2.11 -24.12
N LEU A 38 -3.89 -3.41 -23.88
CA LEU A 38 -2.72 -4.14 -23.37
C LEU A 38 -1.73 -4.46 -24.49
N ASP A 39 -0.46 -4.14 -24.27
CA ASP A 39 0.66 -4.58 -25.10
C ASP A 39 0.99 -6.06 -24.76
N ILE A 40 0.42 -6.97 -25.55
CA ILE A 40 0.58 -8.42 -25.36
C ILE A 40 2.02 -8.87 -25.62
N ASP A 41 2.70 -8.26 -26.59
CA ASP A 41 4.08 -8.59 -26.91
C ASP A 41 4.98 -8.24 -25.74
N ARG A 42 4.82 -7.02 -25.19
CA ARG A 42 5.54 -6.59 -23.99
C ARG A 42 5.25 -7.46 -22.78
N LEU A 43 3.98 -7.81 -22.54
CA LEU A 43 3.59 -8.71 -21.44
C LEU A 43 4.29 -10.07 -21.52
N SER A 44 4.50 -10.59 -22.74
CA SER A 44 5.16 -11.87 -22.95
C SER A 44 6.65 -11.84 -22.55
N GLU A 45 7.28 -10.66 -22.55
CA GLU A 45 8.69 -10.48 -22.24
C GLU A 45 9.01 -10.34 -20.75
N ILE A 46 8.01 -9.99 -19.92
CA ILE A 46 8.22 -9.59 -18.51
C ILE A 46 7.56 -10.51 -17.44
N PRO A 47 7.41 -11.83 -17.64
CA PRO A 47 6.67 -12.67 -16.69
C PRO A 47 7.32 -12.73 -15.30
N LYS A 48 8.63 -12.51 -15.18
CA LYS A 48 9.34 -12.54 -13.89
C LYS A 48 9.07 -11.26 -13.10
N GLU A 49 9.07 -10.13 -13.78
CA GLU A 49 8.80 -8.80 -13.25
C GLU A 49 7.35 -8.74 -12.75
N VAL A 50 6.41 -9.30 -13.50
CA VAL A 50 5.00 -9.44 -13.08
C VAL A 50 4.90 -10.26 -11.80
N ASN A 51 5.57 -11.42 -11.73
CA ASN A 51 5.58 -12.26 -10.52
C ASN A 51 6.17 -11.51 -9.31
N LEU A 52 7.26 -10.78 -9.51
CA LEU A 52 7.88 -9.97 -8.47
C LEU A 52 6.94 -8.86 -7.99
N ALA A 53 6.29 -8.16 -8.91
CA ALA A 53 5.35 -7.10 -8.60
C ALA A 53 4.15 -7.61 -7.79
N VAL A 54 3.62 -8.78 -8.15
CA VAL A 54 2.55 -9.45 -7.39
C VAL A 54 3.02 -9.81 -5.99
N ALA A 55 4.21 -10.41 -5.85
CA ALA A 55 4.76 -10.77 -4.54
C ALA A 55 4.97 -9.53 -3.66
N GLN A 56 5.48 -8.44 -4.23
CA GLN A 56 5.64 -7.16 -3.52
C GLN A 56 4.29 -6.61 -3.04
N ALA A 57 3.27 -6.60 -3.92
CA ALA A 57 1.94 -6.12 -3.57
C ALA A 57 1.30 -6.96 -2.45
N GLN A 58 1.43 -8.28 -2.49
CA GLN A 58 0.94 -9.18 -1.43
C GLN A 58 1.63 -8.91 -0.09
N ALA A 59 2.96 -8.71 -0.11
CA ALA A 59 3.73 -8.40 1.09
C ALA A 59 3.29 -7.05 1.69
N TYR A 60 3.12 -6.04 0.84
CA TYR A 60 2.64 -4.71 1.24
C TYR A 60 1.25 -4.77 1.87
N THR A 61 0.29 -5.46 1.24
CA THR A 61 -1.06 -5.66 1.78
C THR A 61 -1.00 -6.32 3.15
N LYS A 62 -0.25 -7.40 3.30
CA LYS A 62 -0.11 -8.12 4.58
C LYS A 62 0.50 -7.24 5.68
N GLY A 63 1.52 -6.46 5.36
CA GLY A 63 2.12 -5.50 6.29
C GLY A 63 1.13 -4.42 6.72
N THR A 64 0.40 -3.87 5.76
CA THR A 64 -0.59 -2.82 5.97
C THR A 64 -1.77 -3.31 6.80
N ASP A 65 -2.28 -4.52 6.54
CA ASP A 65 -3.36 -5.11 7.32
C ASP A 65 -2.97 -5.36 8.78
N ARG A 66 -1.73 -5.82 9.02
CA ARG A 66 -1.20 -5.96 10.38
C ARG A 66 -1.12 -4.62 11.10
N ALA A 67 -0.62 -3.58 10.41
CA ALA A 67 -0.58 -2.23 10.96
C ALA A 67 -1.99 -1.72 11.29
N ARG A 68 -2.94 -1.87 10.37
CA ARG A 68 -4.36 -1.50 10.61
C ARG A 68 -4.95 -2.25 11.80
N GLN A 69 -4.72 -3.55 11.90
CA GLN A 69 -5.20 -4.36 13.04
C GLN A 69 -4.61 -3.88 14.37
N ALA A 70 -3.30 -3.56 14.41
CA ALA A 70 -2.65 -3.03 15.60
C ALA A 70 -3.21 -1.66 16.03
N LEU A 71 -3.68 -0.86 15.08
CA LEU A 71 -4.23 0.47 15.32
C LEU A 71 -5.74 0.49 15.60
N LYS A 72 -6.49 -0.58 15.29
CA LYS A 72 -7.94 -0.68 15.52
C LYS A 72 -8.37 -0.29 16.95
N PRO A 73 -7.70 -0.75 18.03
CA PRO A 73 -8.09 -0.39 19.40
C PRO A 73 -7.99 1.12 19.66
N LEU A 74 -7.04 1.81 19.04
CA LEU A 74 -6.88 3.25 19.19
C LEU A 74 -8.00 4.02 18.50
N GLN A 75 -8.50 3.53 17.36
CA GLN A 75 -9.64 4.13 16.66
C GLN A 75 -10.96 3.97 17.43
N ALA A 76 -11.20 2.79 18.02
CA ALA A 76 -12.41 2.55 18.83
C ALA A 76 -12.48 3.50 20.03
N ARG A 77 -11.36 3.70 20.72
CA ARG A 77 -11.25 4.57 21.90
C ARG A 77 -11.36 6.06 21.58
N ALA A 78 -10.98 6.48 20.37
CA ALA A 78 -11.13 7.86 19.92
C ALA A 78 -12.60 8.29 19.66
N GLY A 79 -13.51 7.33 19.41
CA GLY A 79 -14.94 7.60 19.18
C GLY A 79 -15.81 7.60 20.44
N GLU A 80 -15.24 7.25 21.59
CA GLU A 80 -15.92 7.18 22.88
C GLU A 80 -15.74 8.47 23.74
N SER A 81 -15.11 9.50 23.18
CA SER A 81 -14.86 10.82 23.82
C SER A 81 -15.80 11.92 23.33
#